data_AF-A0A392T3H0-F1
#
_entry.id   AF-A0A392T3H0-F1
#
_cell.length_a   1.000
_cell.length_b   1.000
_cell.length_c   1.000
_cell.angle_alpha   90.00
_cell.angle_beta   90.00
_cell.angle_gamma   90.00
#
_symmetry.space_group_name_H-M   'P 1'
#
loop_
_entity.id
_entity.type
_entity.pdbx_description
1 polymer ?
#
loop_
_entity_poly.entity_id
_entity_poly.type
_entity_poly.pdbx_seq_one_letter_code
_entity_poly.pdbx_strand_id
1 'polypeptide(L)'
;EDEPEAAHGLTTRAELVEKIRLLGQDVLDGVKFGFDNAVNQLKVLNPTVELNTDGISMLKRVENGHLIIPPEYAEMEEEEDEDDQDEHEDGEKGQ
;
A
#
# COMPACT_ATOMS: atom_id res chain seq x y z
N GLU A 1 8.86 13.23 28.08
CA GLU A 1 8.35 13.13 26.69
C GLU A 1 6.95 13.67 26.70
N ASP A 2 6.65 14.56 25.75
CA ASP A 2 5.28 15.04 25.53
C ASP A 2 4.51 14.03 24.70
N GLU A 3 3.22 13.87 25.01
CA GLU A 3 2.31 13.00 24.27
C GLU A 3 2.19 13.52 22.82
N PRO A 4 2.27 12.66 21.79
CA PRO A 4 2.10 13.10 20.41
C PRO A 4 0.69 13.65 20.21
N GLU A 5 0.55 14.75 19.46
CA GLU A 5 -0.74 15.42 19.22
C GLU A 5 -1.83 14.45 18.71
N ALA A 6 -1.44 13.46 17.91
CA ALA A 6 -2.34 12.42 17.39
C ALA A 6 -2.93 11.49 18.48
N ALA A 7 -2.33 11.44 19.67
CA ALA A 7 -2.79 10.65 20.81
C ALA A 7 -3.64 11.45 21.82
N HIS A 8 -3.68 12.79 21.70
CA HIS A 8 -4.47 13.61 22.60
C HIS A 8 -5.96 13.21 22.58
N GLY A 9 -6.50 12.93 23.76
CA GLY A 9 -7.92 12.60 23.93
C GLY A 9 -8.27 11.13 23.65
N LEU A 10 -7.30 10.28 23.33
CA LEU A 10 -7.49 8.82 23.32
C LEU A 10 -7.52 8.32 24.77
N THR A 11 -8.69 7.93 25.26
CA THR A 11 -8.87 7.52 26.67
C THR A 11 -9.08 6.02 26.83
N THR A 12 -9.34 5.32 25.72
CA THR A 12 -9.62 3.88 25.71
C THR A 12 -8.71 3.12 24.75
N ARG A 13 -8.53 1.82 25.02
CA ARG A 13 -7.83 0.91 24.09
C ARG A 13 -8.49 0.87 22.71
N ALA A 14 -9.82 0.96 22.65
CA ALA A 14 -10.55 0.92 21.38
C ALA A 14 -10.24 2.14 20.52
N GLU A 15 -10.24 3.35 21.10
CA GLU A 15 -9.87 4.59 20.40
C GLU A 15 -8.44 4.55 19.89
N LEU A 16 -7.50 4.00 20.67
CA LEU A 16 -6.11 3.84 20.26
C LEU A 16 -5.96 2.87 19.08
N VAL A 17 -6.61 1.71 19.13
CA VAL A 17 -6.57 0.72 18.04
C VAL A 17 -7.14 1.29 16.75
N GLU A 18 -8.27 2.01 16.83
CA GLU A 18 -8.86 2.65 15.66
C GLU A 18 -7.94 3.74 15.07
N LYS A 19 -7.31 4.55 15.93
CA LYS A 19 -6.36 5.56 15.47
C LYS A 19 -5.14 4.94 14.77
N ILE A 20 -4.62 3.83 15.29
CA ILE A 20 -3.52 3.08 14.66
C ILE A 20 -3.95 2.56 13.29
N ARG A 21 -5.14 1.97 13.18
CA ARG A 21 -5.68 1.46 11.91
C ARG A 21 -5.79 2.57 10.86
N LEU A 22 -6.37 3.72 11.22
CA LEU A 22 -6.50 4.86 10.32
C LEU A 22 -5.14 5.40 9.86
N LEU A 23 -4.18 5.54 10.78
CA LEU A 23 -2.83 5.97 10.42
C LEU A 23 -2.12 4.93 9.53
N GLY A 24 -2.38 3.63 9.74
CA GLY A 24 -1.90 2.56 8.88
C GLY A 24 -2.42 2.72 7.45
N GLN A 25 -3.73 2.93 7.29
CA GLN A 25 -4.34 3.16 5.99
C GLN A 25 -3.78 4.40 5.30
N ASP A 26 -3.69 5.53 6.01
CA ASP A 26 -3.16 6.79 5.46
C ASP A 26 -1.73 6.61 4.92
N VAL A 27 -0.90 5.80 5.60
CA VAL A 27 0.46 5.48 5.14
C VAL A 27 0.42 4.61 3.89
N LEU A 28 -0.39 3.55 3.88
CA LEU A 28 -0.53 2.66 2.71
C LEU A 28 -0.98 3.45 1.48
N ASP A 29 -2.03 4.27 1.60
CA ASP A 29 -2.54 5.12 0.53
C ASP A 29 -1.47 6.08 0.00
N GLY A 30 -0.70 6.69 0.91
CA GLY A 30 0.38 7.60 0.58
C GLY A 30 1.51 6.92 -0.21
N VAL A 31 1.91 5.71 0.20
CA VAL A 31 2.96 4.94 -0.49
C VAL A 31 2.46 4.48 -1.86
N LYS A 32 1.24 3.95 -1.94
CA LYS A 32 0.62 3.53 -3.21
C LYS A 32 0.55 4.69 -4.21
N PHE A 33 0.06 5.85 -3.75
CA PHE A 33 0.02 7.06 -4.58
C PHE A 33 1.42 7.47 -5.05
N GLY A 34 2.41 7.48 -4.14
CA GLY A 34 3.79 7.86 -4.47
C GLY A 34 4.40 6.94 -5.52
N PHE A 35 4.17 5.64 -5.40
CA PHE A 35 4.59 4.62 -6.35
C PHE A 35 3.93 4.82 -7.73
N ASP A 36 2.60 4.91 -7.80
CA ASP A 36 1.84 5.12 -9.04
C ASP A 36 2.29 6.41 -9.76
N ASN A 37 2.50 7.48 -8.99
CA ASN A 37 3.00 8.75 -9.52
C ASN A 37 4.42 8.63 -10.08
N ALA A 38 5.33 7.92 -9.42
CA ALA A 38 6.69 7.69 -9.92
C ALA A 38 6.67 6.91 -11.24
N VAL A 39 5.86 5.85 -11.35
CA VAL A 39 5.68 5.09 -12.60
C VAL A 39 5.16 5.98 -13.72
N ASN A 40 4.17 6.82 -13.43
CA ASN A 40 3.63 7.77 -14.41
C ASN A 40 4.67 8.80 -14.87
N GLN A 41 5.47 9.35 -13.95
CA GLN A 41 6.57 10.24 -14.30
C GLN A 41 7.60 9.56 -15.20
N LEU A 42 7.96 8.30 -14.93
CA LEU A 42 8.88 7.53 -15.77
C LEU A 42 8.31 7.33 -17.19
N LYS A 43 7.00 7.04 -17.33
CA LYS A 43 6.33 6.95 -18.63
C LYS A 43 6.41 8.26 -19.41
N VAL A 44 6.20 9.40 -18.73
CA VAL A 44 6.30 10.74 -19.35
C VAL A 44 7.72 11.07 -19.81
N LEU A 45 8.73 10.75 -18.99
CA LEU A 45 10.13 11.06 -19.29
C LEU A 45 10.74 10.14 -20.35
N ASN A 46 10.14 8.98 -20.62
CA ASN A 46 10.64 8.00 -21.59
C ASN A 46 9.60 7.73 -22.71
N PRO A 47 9.22 8.74 -23.51
CA PRO A 47 8.07 8.63 -24.43
C PRO A 47 8.29 7.67 -25.61
N THR A 48 9.54 7.29 -25.89
CA THR A 48 9.89 6.35 -26.97
C THR A 48 10.10 4.92 -26.47
N VAL A 49 9.98 4.69 -25.17
CA VAL A 49 10.16 3.38 -24.53
C VAL A 49 8.82 2.95 -23.97
N GLU A 50 8.32 1.81 -24.43
CA GLU A 50 7.15 1.18 -23.83
C GLU A 50 7.59 0.50 -22.53
N LEU A 51 7.20 1.08 -21.39
CA LEU A 51 7.47 0.49 -20.08
C LEU A 51 6.45 -0.62 -19.80
N ASN A 52 6.93 -1.85 -19.70
CA ASN A 52 6.13 -2.94 -19.15
C ASN A 52 6.00 -2.73 -17.63
N THR A 53 4.76 -2.57 -17.16
CA THR A 53 4.45 -2.39 -15.74
C THR A 53 3.74 -3.59 -15.13
N ASP A 54 3.57 -4.67 -15.89
CA ASP A 54 2.89 -5.86 -15.42
C ASP A 54 3.69 -6.54 -14.31
N GLY A 55 3.02 -6.84 -13.20
CA GLY A 55 3.62 -7.52 -12.06
C GLY A 55 4.56 -6.67 -11.21
N ILE A 56 4.65 -5.35 -11.42
CA ILE A 56 5.32 -4.48 -10.45
C ILE A 56 4.49 -4.45 -9.17
N SER A 57 5.15 -4.68 -8.04
CA SER A 57 4.60 -4.57 -6.68
C SER A 57 5.59 -3.82 -5.81
N MET A 58 5.10 -3.15 -4.76
CA MET A 58 5.92 -2.49 -3.76
C MET A 58 6.82 -3.48 -3.00
N LEU A 59 6.40 -4.74 -2.89
CA LEU A 59 7.11 -5.81 -2.19
C LEU A 59 8.20 -6.46 -3.05
N LYS A 60 8.15 -6.28 -4.38
CA LYS A 60 9.11 -6.90 -5.31
C LYS A 60 10.36 -6.06 -5.50
N ARG A 61 11.49 -6.73 -5.67
CA ARG A 61 12.75 -6.11 -6.09
C ARG A 61 13.31 -6.74 -7.36
N VAL A 62 14.20 -6.03 -8.03
CA VAL A 62 14.90 -6.54 -9.21
C VAL A 62 16.13 -7.34 -8.78
N GLU A 63 16.16 -8.63 -9.11
CA GLU A 63 17.35 -9.47 -9.02
C GLU A 63 17.64 -10.12 -10.38
N ASN A 64 18.86 -9.94 -10.88
CA ASN A 64 19.29 -10.50 -12.17
C ASN A 64 18.32 -10.21 -13.34
N GLY A 65 17.70 -9.02 -13.34
CA GLY A 65 16.74 -8.60 -14.37
C GLY A 65 15.33 -9.17 -14.22
N HIS A 66 15.04 -9.89 -13.12
CA HIS A 66 13.71 -10.43 -12.82
C HIS A 66 13.13 -9.75 -11.58
N LEU A 67 11.81 -9.56 -11.57
CA LEU A 67 11.09 -9.16 -10.37
C LEU A 67 10.92 -10.39 -9.48
N ILE A 68 11.35 -10.29 -8.23
CA ILE A 68 11.18 -11.34 -7.24
C ILE A 68 10.60 -10.76 -5.95
N ILE A 69 9.88 -11.60 -5.21
CA ILE A 69 9.47 -11.34 -3.83
C ILE A 69 10.65 -11.74 -2.94
N PRO A 70 11.26 -10.81 -2.20
CA PRO A 70 12.27 -11.17 -1.22
C PRO A 70 11.69 -12.10 -0.15
N PRO A 71 12.47 -13.05 0.40
CA PRO A 71 11.99 -13.94 1.45
C PRO A 71 11.41 -13.21 2.67
N GLU A 72 11.94 -12.03 2.99
CA GLU A 72 11.46 -11.16 4.07
C GLU A 72 10.06 -10.56 3.84
N TYR A 73 9.53 -10.60 2.60
CA TYR A 73 8.20 -10.10 2.24
C TYR A 73 7.26 -11.21 1.72
N ALA A 74 7.68 -12.47 1.75
CA ALA A 74 6.87 -13.58 1.24
C ALA A 74 5.51 -13.70 1.94
N GLU A 75 5.49 -13.51 3.27
CA GLU A 75 4.26 -13.57 4.07
C GLU A 75 3.34 -12.35 3.80
N MET A 76 3.91 -11.15 3.61
CA MET A 76 3.12 -9.94 3.31
C MET A 76 2.49 -9.96 1.92
N GLU A 77 3.13 -10.60 0.93
CA GLU A 77 2.53 -10.70 -0.41
C GLU A 77 1.32 -11.64 -0.43
N GLU A 78 1.31 -12.68 0.42
CA GLU A 78 0.13 -13.53 0.63
C GLU A 78 -1.01 -12.73 1.28
N GLU A 79 -0.70 -11.83 2.23
CA GLU A 79 -1.69 -10.94 2.87
C GLU A 79 -2.22 -9.84 1.90
N GLU A 80 -1.37 -9.21 1.07
CA GLU A 80 -1.81 -8.23 0.05
C GLU A 80 -2.82 -8.86 -0.95
N ASP A 81 -2.54 -10.09 -1.40
CA ASP A 81 -3.44 -10.82 -2.31
C ASP A 81 -4.80 -11.17 -1.64
N GLU A 82 -4.84 -11.34 -0.31
CA GLU A 82 -6.06 -11.61 0.45
C GLU A 82 -6.88 -10.33 0.72
N ASP A 83 -6.25 -9.23 1.10
CA ASP A 83 -6.92 -7.95 1.36
C ASP A 83 -7.54 -7.34 0.08
N ASP A 84 -6.88 -7.47 -1.08
CA ASP A 84 -7.43 -7.05 -2.39
C ASP A 84 -8.71 -7.83 -2.77
N GLN A 85 -8.92 -9.03 -2.21
CA GLN A 85 -10.15 -9.82 -2.44
C GLN A 85 -11.31 -9.36 -1.56
N ASP A 86 -11.03 -8.87 -0.35
CA ASP A 86 -12.06 -8.41 0.60
C ASP A 86 -12.56 -6.99 0.29
N GLU A 87 -11.77 -6.14 -0.39
CA GLU A 87 -12.21 -4.81 -0.84
C GLU A 87 -13.28 -4.83 -1.95
N HIS A 88 -13.60 -6.00 -2.52
CA HIS A 88 -14.60 -6.16 -3.58
C HIS A 88 -16.01 -6.55 -3.09
N GLU A 89 -16.25 -6.79 -1.80
CA GLU A 89 -17.55 -7.27 -1.31
C GLU A 89 -18.55 -6.20 -0.80
N ASP A 90 -18.21 -4.90 -0.74
CA ASP A 90 -19.12 -3.88 -0.19
C ASP A 90 -19.79 -2.98 -1.25
N GLY A 91 -20.24 -3.59 -2.34
CA GLY A 91 -20.71 -2.92 -3.55
C GLY A 91 -22.10 -3.28 -4.09
N GLU A 92 -22.95 -4.04 -3.39
CA GLU A 92 -24.36 -4.21 -3.82
C GLU A 92 -25.33 -4.38 -2.65
N LYS A 93 -25.87 -3.27 -2.13
CA LYS A 93 -27.23 -3.25 -1.56
C LYS A 93 -27.97 -1.95 -1.88
N GLY A 94 -28.97 -2.05 -2.75
CA GLY A 94 -30.10 -1.11 -2.76
C GLY A 94 -30.80 -0.92 -4.11
N GLN A 95 -31.66 -1.87 -4.49
CA GLN A 95 -32.93 -1.57 -5.17
C GLN A 95 -34.07 -1.80 -4.18
#